data_AF-A0A4U0Y053-F1
#
_entry.id   AF-A0A4U0Y053-F1
#
_cell.length_a   1.000
_cell.length_b   1.000
_cell.length_c   1.000
_cell.angle_alpha   90.00
_cell.angle_beta   90.00
_cell.angle_gamma   90.00
#
_symmetry.space_group_name_H-M   'P 1'
#
loop_
_entity.id
_entity.type
_entity.pdbx_description
1 polymer ?
#
loop_
_entity_poly.entity_id
_entity_poly.type
_entity_poly.pdbx_seq_one_letter_code
_entity_poly.pdbx_strand_id
1 'polypeptide(L)'
;MDATPLDTRPHATANGEGELSPLEQEVLDEYAKLAGNLDSLSAILAELAANPSVEILDALRRLERKTTTVFTLLKASVYSIVLQQEIFGDEGAEGEGATPRRRGEGCVLEVVTALAGTANDSDPTILGNFYNYWKLLNNKTTWDLTRSDRLPVTSPKTIPMLGYRKEAIIEPNRTAFMIVDMQNFFLHPKLSPSAVNGRKAVQPTLNMIDAFRGMGSKILWVNWGIDSFDLVTMPPSFLDGFSSNDQMNTTFCTEMGTLTEDNGTTIDLGKKLCRGSWNARPWGPLDPAMVEGLDSGTDLYFNKNRLSGLWGSQTPLGLYLQESQTTTLFIGGVNSDQCVWGNLIDAYFKGFDVVYVEDCAGTTSPWYAEEMVRYNADGNGFLANSTYVIDALNKQK
;
A
#
# COMPACT_ATOMS: atom_id res chain seq x y z
N MET A 1 -37.41 51.06 -12.07
CA MET A 1 -38.63 51.88 -11.97
C MET A 1 -38.82 52.27 -10.52
N ASP A 2 -39.66 53.26 -10.28
CA ASP A 2 -39.51 54.20 -9.17
C ASP A 2 -39.74 53.67 -7.76
N ALA A 3 -38.80 54.07 -6.91
CA ALA A 3 -38.98 54.72 -5.62
C ALA A 3 -40.41 54.98 -5.07
N THR A 4 -40.61 54.59 -3.81
CA THR A 4 -41.19 55.42 -2.70
C THR A 4 -42.71 55.77 -2.70
N PRO A 5 -43.29 56.28 -1.58
CA PRO A 5 -43.10 55.94 -0.15
C PRO A 5 -44.43 55.98 0.70
N LEU A 6 -44.25 56.03 2.03
CA LEU A 6 -45.16 56.52 3.09
C LEU A 6 -46.28 55.58 3.60
N ASP A 7 -46.68 55.61 4.88
CA ASP A 7 -46.17 56.41 6.04
C ASP A 7 -45.87 55.47 7.26
N THR A 8 -46.12 55.67 8.56
CA THR A 8 -46.91 56.67 9.33
C THR A 8 -46.24 57.01 10.67
N ARG A 9 -46.33 58.29 11.09
CA ARG A 9 -45.95 58.83 12.43
C ARG A 9 -47.23 59.32 13.17
N PRO A 10 -47.22 59.94 14.37
CA PRO A 10 -46.09 60.32 15.25
C PRO A 10 -46.28 60.11 16.77
N HIS A 11 -45.21 60.34 17.53
CA HIS A 11 -45.21 61.23 18.69
C HIS A 11 -43.83 61.91 18.83
N ALA A 12 -43.70 62.94 19.67
CA ALA A 12 -42.68 63.98 19.48
C ALA A 12 -41.46 63.93 20.43
N THR A 13 -40.29 64.22 19.84
CA THR A 13 -39.09 64.86 20.42
C THR A 13 -38.49 64.28 21.71
N ALA A 14 -37.50 63.39 21.53
CA ALA A 14 -36.37 63.20 22.44
C ALA A 14 -35.10 62.91 21.60
N ASN A 15 -33.93 63.27 22.15
CA ASN A 15 -32.54 62.96 21.76
C ASN A 15 -32.14 63.03 20.27
N GLY A 16 -31.12 63.84 19.98
CA GLY A 16 -30.29 63.69 18.78
C GLY A 16 -29.10 62.79 19.09
N GLU A 17 -29.08 61.57 18.55
CA GLU A 17 -28.00 60.60 18.62
C GLU A 17 -27.77 60.07 17.19
N GLY A 18 -26.51 59.92 16.75
CA GLY A 18 -26.19 59.47 15.38
C GLY A 18 -24.96 60.10 14.73
N GLU A 19 -24.39 61.17 15.30
CA GLU A 19 -22.99 61.53 15.01
C GLU A 19 -22.10 60.52 15.75
N LEU A 20 -21.32 59.73 14.98
CA LEU A 20 -20.33 58.81 15.53
C LEU A 20 -19.32 59.58 16.38
N SER A 21 -18.93 59.04 17.53
CA SER A 21 -17.86 59.67 18.31
C SER A 21 -16.53 59.62 17.52
N PRO A 22 -15.60 60.56 17.74
CA PRO A 22 -14.33 60.58 17.00
C PRO A 22 -13.56 59.25 17.08
N LEU A 23 -13.67 58.53 18.20
CA LEU A 23 -13.05 57.23 18.42
C LEU A 23 -13.73 56.10 17.61
N GLU A 24 -15.06 56.14 17.46
CA GLU A 24 -15.78 55.15 16.63
C GLU A 24 -15.46 55.35 15.14
N GLN A 25 -15.32 56.60 14.69
CA GLN A 25 -14.87 56.88 13.33
C GLN A 25 -13.41 56.45 13.11
N GLU A 26 -12.51 56.74 14.05
CA GLU A 26 -11.10 56.31 13.99
C GLU A 26 -10.98 54.77 13.93
N VAL A 27 -11.77 54.05 14.72
CA VAL A 27 -11.84 52.58 14.68
C VAL A 27 -12.36 52.09 13.33
N LEU A 28 -13.43 52.68 12.78
CA LEU A 28 -13.96 52.29 11.46
C LEU A 28 -12.94 52.54 10.34
N ASP A 29 -12.19 53.64 10.39
CA ASP A 29 -11.15 53.97 9.43
C ASP A 29 -9.97 52.97 9.50
N GLU A 30 -9.58 52.50 10.68
CA GLU A 30 -8.57 51.44 10.84
C GLU A 30 -9.09 50.07 10.39
N TYR A 31 -10.36 49.72 10.64
CA TYR A 31 -10.96 48.49 10.10
C TYR A 31 -11.01 48.52 8.56
N ALA A 32 -11.29 49.68 7.95
CA ALA A 32 -11.26 49.85 6.50
C ALA A 32 -9.84 49.68 5.92
N LYS A 33 -8.80 50.24 6.58
CA LYS A 33 -7.39 50.01 6.21
C LYS A 33 -7.02 48.53 6.32
N LEU A 34 -7.42 47.86 7.41
CA LEU A 34 -7.14 46.44 7.62
C LEU A 34 -7.78 45.56 6.54
N ALA A 35 -9.03 45.85 6.14
CA ALA A 35 -9.70 45.15 5.04
C ALA A 35 -8.94 45.32 3.71
N GLY A 36 -8.60 46.57 3.33
CA GLY A 36 -7.83 46.84 2.11
C GLY A 36 -6.43 46.20 2.10
N ASN A 37 -5.78 46.08 3.26
CA ASN A 37 -4.52 45.36 3.41
C ASN A 37 -4.69 43.84 3.23
N LEU A 38 -5.80 43.25 3.72
CA LEU A 38 -6.12 41.83 3.55
C LEU A 38 -6.47 41.49 2.10
N ASP A 39 -7.24 42.32 1.40
CA ASP A 39 -7.52 42.15 -0.03
C ASP A 39 -6.23 42.25 -0.86
N SER A 40 -5.35 43.20 -0.52
CA SER A 40 -4.04 43.35 -1.17
C SER A 40 -3.14 42.12 -0.94
N LEU A 41 -3.11 41.57 0.27
CA LEU A 41 -2.40 40.33 0.59
C LEU A 41 -2.97 39.14 -0.19
N SER A 42 -4.31 39.04 -0.28
CA SER A 42 -5.02 38.00 -1.02
C SER A 42 -4.68 38.03 -2.51
N ALA A 43 -4.66 39.22 -3.13
CA ALA A 43 -4.28 39.41 -4.52
C ALA A 43 -2.82 38.98 -4.79
N ILE A 44 -1.88 39.38 -3.93
CA ILE A 44 -0.46 39.01 -4.06
C ILE A 44 -0.28 37.49 -3.88
N LEU A 45 -0.99 36.85 -2.96
CA LEU A 45 -0.95 35.40 -2.77
C LEU A 45 -1.53 34.65 -3.98
N ALA A 46 -2.61 35.16 -4.58
CA ALA A 46 -3.19 34.59 -5.80
C ALA A 46 -2.24 34.74 -7.01
N GLU A 47 -1.56 35.88 -7.16
CA GLU A 47 -0.55 36.10 -8.20
C GLU A 47 0.65 35.17 -8.02
N LEU A 48 1.15 35.02 -6.79
CA LEU A 48 2.28 34.13 -6.46
C LEU A 48 1.95 32.65 -6.67
N ALA A 49 0.71 32.24 -6.40
CA ALA A 49 0.22 30.88 -6.64
C ALA A 49 -0.01 30.58 -8.12
N ALA A 50 -0.48 31.57 -8.91
CA ALA A 50 -0.66 31.45 -10.36
C ALA A 50 0.67 31.49 -11.13
N ASN A 51 1.64 32.27 -10.66
CA ASN A 51 2.96 32.47 -11.27
C ASN A 51 4.10 32.06 -10.31
N PRO A 52 4.24 30.76 -9.96
CA PRO A 52 5.39 30.31 -9.17
C PRO A 52 6.68 30.66 -9.89
N SER A 53 7.54 31.45 -9.25
CA SER A 53 8.65 32.11 -9.95
C SER A 53 9.59 31.11 -10.60
N VAL A 54 10.03 31.41 -11.83
CA VAL A 54 10.88 30.54 -12.65
C VAL A 54 12.17 30.17 -11.89
N GLU A 55 12.68 31.07 -11.07
CA GLU A 55 13.84 30.83 -10.20
C GLU A 55 13.60 29.74 -9.16
N ILE A 56 12.41 29.64 -8.56
CA ILE A 56 12.07 28.56 -7.60
C ILE A 56 11.97 27.22 -8.35
N LEU A 57 11.30 27.18 -9.50
CA LEU A 57 11.19 25.96 -10.31
C LEU A 57 12.55 25.47 -10.81
N ASP A 58 13.43 26.38 -11.25
CA ASP A 58 14.79 26.02 -11.66
C ASP A 58 15.75 25.80 -10.48
N ALA A 59 15.46 26.33 -9.28
CA ALA A 59 16.17 25.95 -8.05
C ALA A 59 15.80 24.52 -7.65
N LEU A 60 14.50 24.17 -7.67
CA LEU A 60 14.02 22.82 -7.41
C LEU A 60 14.57 21.79 -8.42
N ARG A 61 14.54 22.08 -9.73
CA ARG A 61 15.18 21.22 -10.75
C ARG A 61 16.70 21.09 -10.59
N ARG A 62 17.38 22.15 -10.13
CA ARG A 62 18.82 22.09 -9.80
C ARG A 62 19.09 21.33 -8.51
N LEU A 63 18.17 21.34 -7.56
CA LEU A 63 18.23 20.54 -6.33
C LEU A 63 18.00 19.06 -6.65
N GLU A 64 16.93 18.73 -7.38
CA GLU A 64 16.60 17.41 -7.90
C GLU A 64 17.81 16.76 -8.61
N ARG A 65 18.36 17.42 -9.63
CA ARG A 65 19.54 16.91 -10.36
C ARG A 65 20.75 16.65 -9.47
N LYS A 66 21.00 17.54 -8.47
CA LYS A 66 22.07 17.35 -7.48
C LYS A 66 21.79 16.16 -6.57
N THR A 67 20.56 16.03 -6.05
CA THR A 67 20.14 14.91 -5.20
C THR A 67 20.21 13.58 -5.94
N THR A 68 19.77 13.52 -7.20
CA THR A 68 19.93 12.33 -8.06
C THR A 68 21.40 12.00 -8.26
N THR A 69 22.27 12.99 -8.51
CA THR A 69 23.71 12.76 -8.67
C THR A 69 24.34 12.25 -7.36
N VAL A 70 23.99 12.83 -6.21
CA VAL A 70 24.44 12.36 -4.88
C VAL A 70 23.94 10.95 -4.59
N PHE A 71 22.69 10.63 -4.94
CA PHE A 71 22.12 9.29 -4.76
C PHE A 71 22.77 8.24 -5.68
N THR A 72 23.06 8.59 -6.94
CA THR A 72 23.82 7.74 -7.86
C THR A 72 25.26 7.53 -7.37
N LEU A 73 25.94 8.58 -6.90
CA LEU A 73 27.28 8.47 -6.32
C LEU A 73 27.30 7.67 -5.01
N LEU A 74 26.27 7.80 -4.17
CA LEU A 74 26.10 7.00 -2.95
C LEU A 74 25.81 5.53 -3.28
N LYS A 75 24.95 5.24 -4.27
CA LYS A 75 24.75 3.87 -4.76
C LYS A 75 26.04 3.31 -5.34
N ALA A 76 26.78 4.07 -6.14
CA ALA A 76 28.05 3.65 -6.70
C ALA A 76 29.11 3.41 -5.61
N SER A 77 29.21 4.25 -4.58
CA SER A 77 30.20 4.07 -3.50
C SER A 77 29.82 2.91 -2.56
N VAL A 78 28.55 2.78 -2.18
CA VAL A 78 28.07 1.63 -1.38
C VAL A 78 28.24 0.33 -2.16
N TYR A 79 27.87 0.28 -3.44
CA TYR A 79 28.08 -0.89 -4.28
C TYR A 79 29.57 -1.19 -4.49
N SER A 80 30.44 -0.18 -4.57
CA SER A 80 31.89 -0.39 -4.60
C SER A 80 32.44 -0.93 -3.28
N ILE A 81 31.90 -0.50 -2.13
CA ILE A 81 32.29 -0.97 -0.81
C ILE A 81 31.80 -2.42 -0.59
N VAL A 82 30.59 -2.76 -1.02
CA VAL A 82 30.06 -4.13 -0.97
C VAL A 82 30.86 -5.04 -1.90
N LEU A 83 31.11 -4.63 -3.15
CA LEU A 83 32.00 -5.36 -4.05
C LEU A 83 33.42 -5.50 -3.46
N GLN A 84 33.96 -4.49 -2.77
CA GLN A 84 35.23 -4.64 -2.07
C GLN A 84 35.16 -5.64 -0.91
N GLN A 85 34.04 -5.71 -0.17
CA GLN A 85 33.85 -6.70 0.88
C GLN A 85 33.67 -8.13 0.33
N GLU A 86 33.08 -8.28 -0.86
CA GLU A 86 32.99 -9.56 -1.59
C GLU A 86 34.36 -9.96 -2.18
N ILE A 87 35.08 -9.03 -2.83
CA ILE A 87 36.40 -9.27 -3.44
C ILE A 87 37.49 -9.55 -2.39
N PHE A 88 37.49 -8.85 -1.25
CA PHE A 88 38.37 -9.19 -0.11
C PHE A 88 37.87 -10.41 0.69
N GLY A 89 36.74 -11.00 0.31
CA GLY A 89 36.26 -12.29 0.80
C GLY A 89 36.73 -13.49 -0.05
N ASP A 90 37.19 -13.27 -1.29
CA ASP A 90 37.50 -14.33 -2.26
C ASP A 90 38.73 -13.97 -3.13
N GLU A 91 39.93 -13.96 -2.54
CA GLU A 91 41.19 -13.79 -3.28
C GLU A 91 41.51 -15.04 -4.12
N GLY A 92 40.90 -15.15 -5.31
CA GLY A 92 40.99 -16.32 -6.18
C GLY A 92 41.01 -16.06 -7.70
N ALA A 93 42.22 -15.97 -8.27
CA ALA A 93 42.55 -16.03 -9.70
C ALA A 93 42.41 -14.76 -10.58
N GLU A 94 43.14 -14.76 -11.69
CA GLU A 94 43.51 -13.60 -12.52
C GLU A 94 42.75 -13.55 -13.87
N GLY A 95 42.68 -12.38 -14.53
CA GLY A 95 42.13 -12.25 -15.88
C GLY A 95 42.17 -10.83 -16.47
N GLU A 96 43.22 -10.49 -17.23
CA GLU A 96 43.34 -9.22 -17.96
C GLU A 96 42.44 -9.15 -19.22
N GLY A 97 42.03 -7.96 -19.67
CA GLY A 97 41.30 -7.85 -20.95
C GLY A 97 40.64 -6.53 -21.36
N ALA A 98 41.23 -5.35 -21.09
CA ALA A 98 40.59 -4.06 -21.41
C ALA A 98 40.90 -3.53 -22.84
N THR A 99 39.89 -3.13 -23.62
CA THR A 99 40.06 -2.12 -24.70
C THR A 99 38.72 -1.52 -25.19
N PRO A 100 38.48 -0.20 -25.04
CA PRO A 100 37.27 0.46 -25.53
C PRO A 100 37.43 1.05 -26.95
N ARG A 101 36.37 0.98 -27.78
CA ARG A 101 36.29 1.71 -29.07
C ARG A 101 35.30 2.88 -28.98
N ARG A 102 35.72 4.07 -29.42
CA ARG A 102 34.85 5.26 -29.58
C ARG A 102 34.41 5.45 -31.04
N ARG A 103 33.10 5.60 -31.24
CA ARG A 103 32.39 6.39 -32.27
C ARG A 103 30.88 6.21 -32.01
N GLY A 104 30.02 7.20 -32.18
CA GLY A 104 30.26 8.61 -32.46
C GLY A 104 29.00 9.27 -33.04
N GLU A 105 28.51 10.32 -32.36
CA GLU A 105 27.54 11.32 -32.82
C GLU A 105 26.13 10.83 -33.25
N GLY A 106 25.09 11.37 -32.61
CA GLY A 106 23.70 10.99 -32.88
C GLY A 106 22.69 11.49 -31.84
N CYS A 107 23.00 12.58 -31.12
CA CYS A 107 22.09 13.15 -30.13
C CYS A 107 20.96 13.93 -30.84
N VAL A 108 19.93 13.20 -31.29
CA VAL A 108 18.66 13.83 -31.61
C VAL A 108 18.09 14.36 -30.30
N LEU A 109 17.92 15.69 -30.22
CA LEU A 109 17.29 16.32 -29.07
C LEU A 109 15.77 16.07 -29.14
N GLU A 110 15.36 14.85 -28.81
CA GLU A 110 13.95 14.60 -28.50
C GLU A 110 13.53 15.54 -27.38
N VAL A 111 12.45 16.29 -27.63
CA VAL A 111 11.90 17.20 -26.64
C VAL A 111 11.40 16.34 -25.49
N VAL A 112 12.13 16.35 -24.38
CA VAL A 112 11.69 15.72 -23.13
C VAL A 112 10.53 16.52 -22.57
N THR A 113 9.36 16.29 -23.15
CA THR A 113 8.06 16.69 -22.64
C THR A 113 7.91 16.00 -21.29
N ALA A 114 8.22 16.72 -20.22
CA ALA A 114 8.16 16.20 -18.87
C ALA A 114 6.71 15.82 -18.55
N LEU A 115 6.39 14.54 -18.69
CA LEU A 115 5.06 13.96 -18.48
C LEU A 115 4.71 13.85 -16.99
N ALA A 116 4.79 14.98 -16.29
CA ALA A 116 3.99 15.29 -15.12
C ALA A 116 2.52 15.56 -15.55
N GLY A 117 1.97 14.62 -16.33
CA GLY A 117 0.62 14.67 -16.87
C GLY A 117 -0.24 13.59 -16.24
N THR A 118 -1.37 14.01 -15.66
CA THR A 118 -2.58 13.19 -15.60
C THR A 118 -2.93 12.70 -17.01
N ALA A 119 -3.49 11.48 -17.11
CA ALA A 119 -4.13 10.85 -18.28
C ALA A 119 -3.79 11.43 -19.67
N ASN A 120 -3.20 10.61 -20.55
CA ASN A 120 -3.01 10.98 -21.95
C ASN A 120 -4.38 11.23 -22.62
N ASP A 121 -4.78 12.50 -22.72
CA ASP A 121 -6.13 13.00 -23.08
C ASP A 121 -6.57 12.64 -24.53
N SER A 122 -5.73 11.91 -25.26
CA SER A 122 -6.02 11.31 -26.56
C SER A 122 -6.63 9.90 -26.50
N ASP A 123 -6.60 9.21 -25.35
CA ASP A 123 -7.25 7.90 -25.15
C ASP A 123 -8.06 7.88 -23.84
N PRO A 124 -9.39 8.13 -23.90
CA PRO A 124 -10.25 8.13 -22.72
C PRO A 124 -10.54 6.73 -22.16
N THR A 125 -9.96 5.65 -22.73
CA THR A 125 -10.02 4.31 -22.12
C THR A 125 -8.94 4.10 -21.05
N ILE A 126 -7.94 4.98 -20.98
CA ILE A 126 -6.81 4.92 -20.04
C ILE A 126 -7.13 5.73 -18.78
N LEU A 127 -7.33 5.06 -17.66
CA LEU A 127 -7.49 5.69 -16.34
C LEU A 127 -6.17 5.66 -15.58
N GLY A 128 -5.52 6.82 -15.40
CA GLY A 128 -4.29 6.95 -14.60
C GLY A 128 -3.32 8.01 -15.11
N ASN A 129 -2.03 7.72 -15.01
CA ASN A 129 -0.91 8.53 -15.51
C ASN A 129 0.12 7.65 -16.25
N PHE A 130 1.25 8.23 -16.67
CA PHE A 130 2.29 7.52 -17.43
C PHE A 130 2.84 6.27 -16.71
N TYR A 131 3.01 6.30 -15.39
CA TYR A 131 3.61 5.21 -14.62
C TYR A 131 2.57 4.21 -14.10
N ASN A 132 1.37 4.70 -13.75
CA ASN A 132 0.33 3.89 -13.14
C ASN A 132 -1.02 4.16 -13.81
N TYR A 133 -1.56 3.17 -14.52
CA TYR A 133 -2.84 3.24 -15.22
C TYR A 133 -3.47 1.86 -15.42
N TRP A 134 -4.79 1.85 -15.60
CA TRP A 134 -5.55 0.72 -16.16
C TRP A 134 -6.15 1.14 -17.51
N LYS A 135 -6.43 0.17 -18.38
CA LYS A 135 -7.02 0.43 -19.71
C LYS A 135 -8.29 -0.40 -19.90
N LEU A 136 -9.43 0.26 -20.13
CA LEU A 136 -10.69 -0.42 -20.38
C LEU A 136 -10.76 -0.90 -21.84
N LEU A 137 -10.84 -2.21 -22.06
CA LEU A 137 -10.90 -2.75 -23.42
C LEU A 137 -12.22 -2.44 -24.12
N ASN A 138 -12.23 -2.55 -25.46
CA ASN A 138 -13.38 -2.21 -26.32
C ASN A 138 -14.69 -2.94 -25.99
N ASN A 139 -14.64 -4.05 -25.23
CA ASN A 139 -15.82 -4.76 -24.74
C ASN A 139 -16.51 -4.06 -23.54
N LYS A 140 -15.86 -3.06 -22.93
CA LYS A 140 -16.30 -2.29 -21.76
C LYS A 140 -16.49 -3.11 -20.47
N THR A 141 -15.94 -4.32 -20.41
CA THR A 141 -16.03 -5.22 -19.24
C THR A 141 -14.68 -5.61 -18.67
N THR A 142 -13.63 -5.61 -19.50
CA THR A 142 -12.30 -6.13 -19.17
C THR A 142 -11.31 -4.99 -18.97
N TRP A 143 -10.61 -5.00 -17.83
CA TRP A 143 -9.59 -4.01 -17.47
C TRP A 143 -8.19 -4.60 -17.68
N ASP A 144 -7.41 -4.04 -18.60
CA ASP A 144 -5.99 -4.37 -18.70
C ASP A 144 -5.20 -3.63 -17.60
N LEU A 145 -4.59 -4.41 -16.71
CA LEU A 145 -3.73 -3.96 -15.62
C LEU A 145 -2.24 -4.19 -15.93
N THR A 146 -1.91 -4.87 -17.03
CA THR A 146 -0.52 -5.24 -17.37
C THR A 146 0.40 -4.04 -17.57
N ARG A 147 -0.19 -2.87 -17.92
CA ARG A 147 0.51 -1.66 -18.36
C ARG A 147 1.37 -1.91 -19.62
N SER A 148 0.90 -2.82 -20.49
CA SER A 148 1.56 -3.36 -21.68
C SER A 148 2.07 -2.32 -22.69
N ASP A 149 1.48 -1.13 -22.78
CA ASP A 149 1.98 -0.05 -23.64
C ASP A 149 3.36 0.49 -23.21
N ARG A 150 3.85 0.13 -22.00
CA ARG A 150 5.06 0.69 -21.37
C ARG A 150 5.95 -0.30 -20.62
N LEU A 151 5.38 -1.38 -20.09
CA LEU A 151 6.11 -2.42 -19.34
C LEU A 151 6.06 -3.75 -20.11
N PRO A 152 7.16 -4.54 -20.14
CA PRO A 152 7.19 -5.81 -20.84
C PRO A 152 6.17 -6.80 -20.26
N VAL A 153 5.62 -7.68 -21.10
CA VAL A 153 4.67 -8.72 -20.70
C VAL A 153 5.20 -10.11 -21.08
N THR A 154 4.76 -11.15 -20.37
CA THR A 154 5.15 -12.53 -20.60
C THR A 154 4.02 -13.30 -21.27
N SER A 155 3.15 -13.92 -20.48
CA SER A 155 1.87 -14.49 -20.90
C SER A 155 0.79 -13.94 -19.96
N PRO A 156 0.27 -12.73 -20.23
CA PRO A 156 -0.79 -12.14 -19.44
C PRO A 156 -1.99 -13.07 -19.29
N LYS A 157 -2.62 -13.06 -18.10
CA LYS A 157 -3.74 -13.93 -17.77
C LYS A 157 -4.99 -13.11 -17.56
N THR A 158 -6.07 -13.50 -18.23
CA THR A 158 -7.40 -12.93 -18.07
C THR A 158 -8.10 -13.61 -16.89
N ILE A 159 -8.50 -12.85 -15.89
CA ILE A 159 -9.05 -13.34 -14.61
C ILE A 159 -10.48 -12.79 -14.42
N PRO A 160 -11.49 -13.66 -14.22
CA PRO A 160 -12.85 -13.24 -13.91
C PRO A 160 -12.95 -12.70 -12.48
N MET A 161 -13.73 -11.65 -12.30
CA MET A 161 -13.88 -10.91 -11.04
C MET A 161 -15.36 -10.83 -10.63
N LEU A 162 -15.62 -10.88 -9.33
CA LEU A 162 -16.98 -10.96 -8.76
C LEU A 162 -17.70 -9.60 -8.78
N GLY A 163 -16.94 -8.54 -8.52
CA GLY A 163 -17.41 -7.20 -8.18
C GLY A 163 -17.97 -6.38 -9.36
N TYR A 164 -18.04 -5.07 -9.25
CA TYR A 164 -18.51 -4.17 -10.32
C TYR A 164 -17.62 -4.28 -11.58
N ARG A 165 -16.31 -4.41 -11.39
CA ARG A 165 -15.34 -4.71 -12.45
C ARG A 165 -15.32 -6.23 -12.65
N LYS A 166 -15.70 -6.71 -13.83
CA LYS A 166 -16.03 -8.14 -14.08
C LYS A 166 -14.89 -9.00 -14.59
N GLU A 167 -13.85 -8.40 -15.17
CA GLU A 167 -12.69 -9.13 -15.67
C GLU A 167 -11.46 -8.21 -15.65
N ALA A 168 -10.29 -8.79 -15.37
CA ALA A 168 -9.01 -8.08 -15.41
C ALA A 168 -7.94 -8.90 -16.12
N ILE A 169 -7.01 -8.24 -16.82
CA ILE A 169 -5.81 -8.88 -17.39
C ILE A 169 -4.62 -8.51 -16.53
N ILE A 170 -3.93 -9.53 -16.01
CA ILE A 170 -2.78 -9.40 -15.12
C ILE A 170 -1.49 -9.88 -15.80
N GLU A 171 -0.35 -9.32 -15.42
CA GLU A 171 0.97 -9.81 -15.84
C GLU A 171 1.58 -10.68 -14.72
N PRO A 172 1.82 -11.99 -14.94
CA PRO A 172 2.30 -12.88 -13.88
C PRO A 172 3.60 -12.41 -13.20
N ASN A 173 4.58 -11.88 -13.96
CA ASN A 173 5.83 -11.39 -13.38
C ASN A 173 5.69 -10.13 -12.51
N ARG A 174 4.55 -9.42 -12.58
CA ARG A 174 4.22 -8.26 -11.72
C ARG A 174 3.03 -8.52 -10.81
N THR A 175 2.62 -9.78 -10.67
CA THR A 175 1.52 -10.22 -9.82
C THR A 175 2.03 -11.09 -8.68
N ALA A 176 1.47 -10.92 -7.49
CA ALA A 176 1.76 -11.77 -6.33
C ALA A 176 0.51 -12.11 -5.53
N PHE A 177 0.53 -13.22 -4.79
CA PHE A 177 -0.50 -13.60 -3.82
C PHE A 177 0.04 -13.40 -2.40
N MET A 178 -0.59 -12.51 -1.65
CA MET A 178 -0.26 -12.16 -0.28
C MET A 178 -1.13 -12.94 0.70
N ILE A 179 -0.48 -13.68 1.60
CA ILE A 179 -1.11 -14.51 2.63
C ILE A 179 -0.82 -13.85 3.98
N VAL A 180 -1.86 -13.30 4.61
CA VAL A 180 -1.72 -12.52 5.84
C VAL A 180 -2.03 -13.35 7.09
N ASP A 181 -1.11 -13.38 8.04
CA ASP A 181 -1.24 -13.91 9.41
C ASP A 181 -1.92 -15.28 9.57
N MET A 182 -1.83 -16.20 8.61
CA MET A 182 -2.40 -17.56 8.72
C MET A 182 -1.59 -18.48 9.65
N GLN A 183 -1.31 -17.97 10.86
CA GLN A 183 -0.38 -18.49 11.86
C GLN A 183 -1.09 -19.36 12.90
N ASN A 184 -0.32 -20.19 13.60
CA ASN A 184 -0.81 -21.06 14.66
C ASN A 184 -1.59 -20.29 15.75
N PHE A 185 -1.16 -19.09 16.14
CA PHE A 185 -1.88 -18.26 17.11
C PHE A 185 -3.35 -17.99 16.71
N PHE A 186 -3.59 -17.59 15.46
CA PHE A 186 -4.92 -17.20 14.96
C PHE A 186 -5.79 -18.36 14.50
N LEU A 187 -5.19 -19.49 14.11
CA LEU A 187 -5.91 -20.61 13.50
C LEU A 187 -5.95 -21.88 14.34
N HIS A 188 -5.03 -22.10 15.29
CA HIS A 188 -4.96 -23.36 16.02
C HIS A 188 -6.22 -23.58 16.88
N PRO A 189 -6.94 -24.73 16.76
CA PRO A 189 -8.24 -24.92 17.40
C PRO A 189 -8.26 -24.72 18.92
N LYS A 190 -7.14 -25.01 19.61
CA LYS A 190 -7.01 -24.81 21.06
C LYS A 190 -6.57 -23.40 21.49
N LEU A 191 -6.06 -22.58 20.58
CA LEU A 191 -5.70 -21.16 20.85
C LEU A 191 -6.82 -20.21 20.40
N SER A 192 -7.38 -20.46 19.21
CA SER A 192 -8.45 -19.69 18.59
C SER A 192 -9.62 -20.59 18.19
N PRO A 193 -10.44 -21.08 19.15
CA PRO A 193 -11.56 -21.97 18.87
C PRO A 193 -12.56 -21.39 17.86
N SER A 194 -12.86 -20.09 17.97
CA SER A 194 -13.83 -19.39 17.12
C SER A 194 -13.39 -19.17 15.67
N ALA A 195 -12.12 -19.39 15.32
CA ALA A 195 -11.55 -19.11 13.99
C ALA A 195 -11.96 -20.13 12.90
N VAL A 196 -13.23 -20.53 12.89
CA VAL A 196 -13.81 -21.51 11.97
C VAL A 196 -13.72 -21.04 10.51
N ASN A 197 -14.00 -19.76 10.23
CA ASN A 197 -13.91 -19.23 8.87
C ASN A 197 -12.45 -19.07 8.40
N GLY A 198 -11.55 -18.61 9.27
CA GLY A 198 -10.12 -18.60 8.99
C GLY A 198 -9.55 -19.99 8.65
N ARG A 199 -10.01 -21.05 9.34
CA ARG A 199 -9.63 -22.44 9.01
C ARG A 199 -10.25 -22.96 7.70
N LYS A 200 -11.45 -22.51 7.30
CA LYS A 200 -12.04 -22.84 5.99
C LYS A 200 -11.20 -22.29 4.83
N ALA A 201 -10.66 -21.08 4.99
CA ALA A 201 -9.86 -20.39 3.98
C ALA A 201 -8.53 -21.09 3.64
N VAL A 202 -8.06 -22.02 4.48
CA VAL A 202 -6.75 -22.68 4.33
C VAL A 202 -6.65 -23.50 3.04
N GLN A 203 -7.68 -24.27 2.66
CA GLN A 203 -7.63 -25.08 1.43
C GLN A 203 -7.73 -24.22 0.15
N PRO A 204 -8.62 -23.22 0.04
CA PRO A 204 -8.55 -22.19 -1.01
C PRO A 204 -7.17 -21.54 -1.14
N THR A 205 -6.55 -21.15 -0.02
CA THR A 205 -5.20 -20.55 0.00
C THR A 205 -4.14 -21.51 -0.55
N LEU A 206 -4.16 -22.80 -0.18
CA LEU A 206 -3.26 -23.81 -0.76
C LEU A 206 -3.45 -23.96 -2.27
N ASN A 207 -4.70 -24.05 -2.73
CA ASN A 207 -4.98 -24.18 -4.16
C ASN A 207 -4.52 -22.93 -4.95
N MET A 208 -4.58 -21.74 -4.34
CA MET A 208 -4.07 -20.49 -4.90
C MET A 208 -2.53 -20.42 -4.92
N ILE A 209 -1.85 -20.95 -3.90
CA ILE A 209 -0.38 -21.10 -3.88
C ILE A 209 0.07 -21.88 -5.12
N ASP A 210 -0.50 -23.07 -5.33
CA ASP A 210 -0.14 -23.95 -6.46
C ASP A 210 -0.40 -23.26 -7.82
N ALA A 211 -1.52 -22.55 -7.95
CA ALA A 211 -1.87 -21.85 -9.17
C ALA A 211 -0.97 -20.63 -9.47
N PHE A 212 -0.57 -19.87 -8.44
CA PHE A 212 0.30 -18.70 -8.60
C PHE A 212 1.74 -19.09 -8.86
N ARG A 213 2.28 -20.06 -8.11
CA ARG A 213 3.58 -20.70 -8.41
C ARG A 213 3.59 -21.26 -9.82
N GLY A 214 2.52 -21.94 -10.23
CA GLY A 214 2.34 -22.53 -11.55
C GLY A 214 2.27 -21.54 -12.73
N MET A 215 2.07 -20.24 -12.47
CA MET A 215 2.20 -19.17 -13.48
C MET A 215 3.47 -18.30 -13.31
N GLY A 216 4.37 -18.65 -12.39
CA GLY A 216 5.61 -17.92 -12.11
C GLY A 216 5.46 -16.71 -11.17
N SER A 217 4.25 -16.41 -10.70
CA SER A 217 3.99 -15.36 -9.72
C SER A 217 4.50 -15.74 -8.32
N LYS A 218 4.83 -14.73 -7.52
CA LYS A 218 5.38 -14.94 -6.17
C LYS A 218 4.28 -15.05 -5.11
N ILE A 219 4.54 -15.86 -4.08
CA ILE A 219 3.73 -15.90 -2.86
C ILE A 219 4.43 -15.05 -1.79
N LEU A 220 3.68 -14.22 -1.08
CA LEU A 220 4.19 -13.30 -0.06
C LEU A 220 3.53 -13.64 1.28
N TRP A 221 4.28 -14.30 2.17
CA TRP A 221 3.84 -14.62 3.52
C TRP A 221 4.06 -13.40 4.41
N VAL A 222 2.98 -12.78 4.88
CA VAL A 222 3.00 -11.49 5.59
C VAL A 222 2.41 -11.70 6.99
N ASN A 223 3.29 -12.09 7.92
CA ASN A 223 2.94 -12.63 9.23
C ASN A 223 3.37 -11.72 10.37
N TRP A 224 2.62 -11.68 11.47
CA TRP A 224 3.07 -11.07 12.72
C TRP A 224 4.37 -11.74 13.20
N GLY A 225 5.44 -10.95 13.26
CA GLY A 225 6.74 -11.40 13.71
C GLY A 225 7.45 -10.26 14.41
N ILE A 226 7.12 -10.07 15.68
CA ILE A 226 7.57 -8.93 16.49
C ILE A 226 8.95 -9.24 17.07
N ASP A 227 9.84 -8.24 17.11
CA ASP A 227 11.09 -8.25 17.88
C ASP A 227 11.04 -7.29 19.09
N SER A 228 12.13 -7.21 19.86
CA SER A 228 12.20 -6.33 21.05
C SER A 228 12.24 -4.84 20.73
N PHE A 229 12.60 -4.43 19.51
CA PHE A 229 12.62 -3.04 19.07
C PHE A 229 11.23 -2.59 18.57
N ASP A 230 10.51 -3.48 17.88
CA ASP A 230 9.12 -3.28 17.43
C ASP A 230 8.18 -2.84 18.58
N LEU A 231 8.38 -3.39 19.78
CA LEU A 231 7.63 -3.08 21.00
C LEU A 231 7.80 -1.62 21.46
N VAL A 232 8.98 -1.03 21.27
CA VAL A 232 9.32 0.34 21.73
C VAL A 232 8.41 1.40 21.09
N THR A 233 7.86 1.10 19.92
CA THR A 233 6.99 2.00 19.14
C THR A 233 5.54 1.49 19.05
N MET A 234 5.21 0.40 19.73
CA MET A 234 3.91 -0.26 19.59
C MET A 234 2.78 0.60 20.21
N PRO A 235 1.69 0.88 19.47
CA PRO A 235 0.50 1.53 20.02
C PRO A 235 -0.03 0.80 21.27
N PRO A 236 -0.35 1.53 22.37
CA PRO A 236 -0.89 0.92 23.58
C PRO A 236 -2.13 0.05 23.35
N SER A 237 -2.99 0.39 22.39
CA SER A 237 -4.18 -0.41 22.03
C SER A 237 -3.86 -1.78 21.42
N PHE A 238 -2.71 -1.95 20.74
CA PHE A 238 -2.26 -3.29 20.32
C PHE A 238 -1.61 -4.05 21.48
N LEU A 239 -0.89 -3.36 22.37
CA LEU A 239 -0.34 -4.00 23.58
C LEU A 239 -1.45 -4.51 24.50
N ASP A 240 -2.50 -3.71 24.67
CA ASP A 240 -3.71 -4.01 25.44
C ASP A 240 -4.51 -5.16 24.80
N GLY A 241 -4.89 -5.02 23.53
CA GLY A 241 -5.71 -6.00 22.78
C GLY A 241 -5.04 -7.36 22.52
N PHE A 242 -3.73 -7.49 22.75
CA PHE A 242 -3.01 -8.77 22.75
C PHE A 242 -2.53 -9.22 24.13
N SER A 243 -2.83 -8.49 25.20
CA SER A 243 -2.64 -8.92 26.60
C SER A 243 -3.67 -10.00 27.01
N SER A 244 -3.62 -10.47 28.25
CA SER A 244 -4.66 -11.33 28.84
C SER A 244 -5.15 -10.85 30.22
N ASN A 245 -4.72 -9.68 30.66
CA ASN A 245 -4.99 -9.09 31.98
C ASN A 245 -4.59 -7.59 32.05
N ASP A 246 -4.58 -6.93 30.89
CA ASP A 246 -4.29 -5.49 30.72
C ASP A 246 -2.86 -5.09 31.18
N GLN A 247 -1.90 -6.04 31.13
CA GLN A 247 -0.52 -5.84 31.57
C GLN A 247 0.52 -6.18 30.49
N MET A 248 1.62 -5.42 30.50
CA MET A 248 2.78 -5.58 29.61
C MET A 248 3.44 -6.97 29.70
N ASN A 249 3.27 -7.70 30.81
CA ASN A 249 3.85 -9.03 31.02
C ASN A 249 3.00 -10.18 30.43
N THR A 250 1.87 -9.89 29.77
CA THR A 250 1.05 -10.90 29.06
C THR A 250 0.79 -10.56 27.58
N THR A 251 1.39 -9.50 27.04
CA THR A 251 1.17 -9.02 25.65
C THR A 251 2.06 -9.76 24.62
N PHE A 252 2.33 -9.14 23.48
CA PHE A 252 3.34 -9.59 22.52
C PHE A 252 4.70 -9.88 23.19
N CYS A 253 5.44 -10.84 22.63
CA CYS A 253 6.78 -11.24 23.04
C CYS A 253 6.93 -11.76 24.49
N THR A 254 5.82 -12.01 25.20
CA THR A 254 5.82 -12.70 26.50
C THR A 254 5.57 -14.20 26.31
N GLU A 255 6.06 -15.04 27.22
CA GLU A 255 5.91 -16.50 27.11
C GLU A 255 4.43 -16.91 27.16
N MET A 256 4.00 -17.77 26.23
CA MET A 256 2.68 -18.39 26.25
C MET A 256 2.65 -19.74 27.01
N GLY A 257 3.82 -20.28 27.34
CA GLY A 257 3.95 -21.59 27.98
C GLY A 257 3.67 -22.75 27.03
N THR A 258 3.19 -23.87 27.56
CA THR A 258 2.98 -25.11 26.82
C THR A 258 1.51 -25.44 26.61
N LEU A 259 1.23 -26.19 25.54
CA LEU A 259 -0.10 -26.64 25.15
C LEU A 259 -0.07 -28.14 24.86
N THR A 260 -0.98 -28.91 25.46
CA THR A 260 -1.06 -30.36 25.27
C THR A 260 -2.19 -30.72 24.30
N GLU A 261 -1.85 -31.45 23.24
CA GLU A 261 -2.77 -31.94 22.23
C GLU A 261 -3.60 -33.13 22.70
N ASP A 262 -4.70 -33.41 21.99
CA ASP A 262 -5.60 -34.53 22.31
C ASP A 262 -4.94 -35.91 22.10
N ASN A 263 -3.81 -35.97 21.39
CA ASN A 263 -2.96 -37.15 21.26
C ASN A 263 -1.88 -37.25 22.37
N GLY A 264 -1.87 -36.34 23.35
CA GLY A 264 -0.90 -36.28 24.45
C GLY A 264 0.43 -35.57 24.13
N THR A 265 0.61 -35.03 22.91
CA THR A 265 1.81 -34.26 22.54
C THR A 265 1.81 -32.90 23.25
N THR A 266 2.86 -32.58 23.99
CA THR A 266 3.04 -31.23 24.55
C THR A 266 3.90 -30.38 23.63
N ILE A 267 3.35 -29.24 23.22
CA ILE A 267 3.96 -28.24 22.34
C ILE A 267 4.41 -27.05 23.21
N ASP A 268 5.64 -26.58 23.02
CA ASP A 268 6.05 -25.25 23.48
C ASP A 268 5.54 -24.20 22.49
N LEU A 269 4.72 -23.27 22.96
CA LEU A 269 4.16 -22.20 22.14
C LEU A 269 5.19 -21.08 21.87
N GLY A 270 6.19 -20.95 22.73
CA GLY A 270 7.13 -19.82 22.77
C GLY A 270 6.48 -18.48 23.10
N LYS A 271 7.07 -17.39 22.62
CA LYS A 271 6.66 -16.02 22.89
C LYS A 271 5.55 -15.54 21.95
N LYS A 272 4.51 -14.89 22.49
CA LYS A 272 3.33 -14.46 21.73
C LYS A 272 3.71 -13.58 20.52
N LEU A 273 3.47 -14.11 19.32
CA LEU A 273 3.72 -13.47 18.01
C LEU A 273 5.13 -12.90 17.81
N CYS A 274 6.11 -13.45 18.55
CA CYS A 274 7.52 -13.10 18.46
C CYS A 274 8.21 -13.92 17.36
N ARG A 275 9.20 -13.33 16.67
CA ARG A 275 9.96 -14.03 15.62
C ARG A 275 10.55 -15.33 16.14
N GLY A 276 10.44 -16.41 15.34
CA GLY A 276 10.92 -17.75 15.67
C GLY A 276 10.08 -18.55 16.66
N SER A 277 9.02 -17.99 17.26
CA SER A 277 8.16 -18.73 18.21
C SER A 277 7.15 -19.62 17.49
N TRP A 278 6.80 -20.79 18.05
CA TRP A 278 5.91 -21.77 17.40
C TRP A 278 4.56 -21.17 16.98
N ASN A 279 3.96 -20.36 17.87
CA ASN A 279 2.67 -19.70 17.62
C ASN A 279 2.70 -18.71 16.44
N ALA A 280 3.88 -18.20 16.07
CA ALA A 280 4.07 -17.26 14.95
C ALA A 280 4.37 -17.95 13.59
N ARG A 281 4.51 -19.28 13.55
CA ARG A 281 4.63 -20.02 12.28
C ARG A 281 3.26 -20.24 11.63
N PRO A 282 3.16 -20.48 10.31
CA PRO A 282 1.90 -20.82 9.65
C PRO A 282 1.20 -22.03 10.29
N TRP A 283 -0.13 -22.13 10.11
CA TRP A 283 -0.92 -23.20 10.70
C TRP A 283 -1.07 -24.43 9.81
N GLY A 284 -0.85 -25.61 10.39
CA GLY A 284 -1.13 -26.90 9.77
C GLY A 284 -0.42 -27.07 8.41
N PRO A 285 -1.16 -27.37 7.32
CA PRO A 285 -0.55 -27.62 6.00
C PRO A 285 0.10 -26.39 5.36
N LEU A 286 -0.12 -25.17 5.88
CA LEU A 286 0.55 -23.96 5.38
C LEU A 286 2.03 -23.88 5.80
N ASP A 287 2.44 -24.53 6.89
CA ASP A 287 3.83 -24.54 7.37
C ASP A 287 4.78 -25.27 6.39
N PRO A 288 4.53 -26.54 5.98
CA PRO A 288 5.34 -27.19 4.96
C PRO A 288 5.22 -26.53 3.58
N ALA A 289 4.04 -26.02 3.21
CA ALA A 289 3.86 -25.30 1.95
C ALA A 289 4.74 -24.04 1.90
N MET A 290 4.81 -23.25 2.98
CA MET A 290 5.72 -22.09 3.07
C MET A 290 7.18 -22.52 2.96
N VAL A 291 7.60 -23.58 3.67
CA VAL A 291 9.00 -24.06 3.64
C VAL A 291 9.43 -24.47 2.23
N GLU A 292 8.63 -25.29 1.54
CA GLU A 292 8.88 -25.68 0.14
C GLU A 292 8.98 -24.45 -0.80
N GLY A 293 8.12 -23.46 -0.58
CA GLY A 293 8.10 -22.22 -1.35
C GLY A 293 9.35 -21.36 -1.16
N LEU A 294 9.86 -21.28 0.07
CA LEU A 294 11.08 -20.57 0.41
C LEU A 294 12.31 -21.29 -0.14
N ASP A 295 12.41 -22.60 0.04
CA ASP A 295 13.52 -23.43 -0.44
C ASP A 295 13.60 -23.44 -1.99
N SER A 296 12.45 -23.36 -2.68
CA SER A 296 12.38 -23.22 -4.14
C SER A 296 12.51 -21.78 -4.65
N GLY A 297 12.52 -20.79 -3.76
CA GLY A 297 12.53 -19.36 -4.11
C GLY A 297 11.26 -18.89 -4.84
N THR A 298 10.15 -19.64 -4.79
CA THR A 298 8.84 -19.20 -5.32
C THR A 298 8.10 -18.28 -4.35
N ASP A 299 8.42 -18.38 -3.07
CA ASP A 299 7.78 -17.64 -1.98
C ASP A 299 8.78 -16.72 -1.26
N LEU A 300 8.29 -15.65 -0.65
CA LEU A 300 9.04 -14.73 0.19
C LEU A 300 8.33 -14.56 1.55
N TYR A 301 9.10 -14.45 2.63
CA TYR A 301 8.57 -14.32 4.00
C TYR A 301 8.91 -12.96 4.63
N PHE A 302 7.88 -12.24 5.08
CA PHE A 302 7.98 -10.92 5.69
C PHE A 302 7.34 -10.90 7.08
N ASN A 303 8.15 -10.60 8.09
CA ASN A 303 7.65 -10.27 9.41
C ASN A 303 7.06 -8.85 9.40
N LYS A 304 5.85 -8.69 9.93
CA LYS A 304 5.25 -7.38 10.24
C LYS A 304 5.03 -7.19 11.74
N ASN A 305 5.01 -5.93 12.14
CA ASN A 305 4.91 -5.43 13.51
C ASN A 305 3.68 -4.52 13.72
N ARG A 306 2.74 -4.52 12.77
CA ARG A 306 1.45 -3.83 12.77
C ARG A 306 0.40 -4.72 12.06
N LEU A 307 -0.85 -4.26 11.92
CA LEU A 307 -1.89 -4.95 11.14
C LEU A 307 -1.47 -5.15 9.66
N SER A 308 -0.93 -4.09 9.07
CA SER A 308 -0.42 -4.07 7.69
C SER A 308 1.08 -4.36 7.64
N GLY A 309 1.54 -5.07 6.61
CA GLY A 309 2.95 -5.19 6.26
C GLY A 309 3.49 -4.00 5.45
N LEU A 310 2.62 -3.08 5.03
CA LEU A 310 2.91 -1.91 4.19
C LEU A 310 2.80 -0.58 4.95
N TRP A 311 2.62 -0.61 6.27
CA TRP A 311 2.35 0.57 7.08
C TRP A 311 3.43 1.67 6.96
N GLY A 312 3.00 2.93 7.09
CA GLY A 312 3.91 4.08 7.04
C GLY A 312 4.53 4.31 5.66
N SER A 313 5.70 4.95 5.61
CA SER A 313 6.38 5.26 4.35
C SER A 313 6.96 4.01 3.69
N GLN A 314 7.80 3.26 4.41
CA GLN A 314 8.62 2.18 3.88
C GLN A 314 8.76 1.03 4.88
N THR A 315 8.61 -0.20 4.38
CA THR A 315 8.77 -1.47 5.12
C THR A 315 9.58 -2.45 4.27
N PRO A 316 10.08 -3.58 4.80
CA PRO A 316 10.77 -4.60 4.01
C PRO A 316 9.91 -5.17 2.86
N LEU A 317 8.61 -5.36 3.10
CA LEU A 317 7.65 -5.76 2.07
C LEU A 317 7.45 -4.66 1.02
N GLY A 318 7.30 -3.40 1.43
CA GLY A 318 7.15 -2.27 0.51
C GLY A 318 8.38 -2.01 -0.36
N LEU A 319 9.59 -2.21 0.21
CA LEU A 319 10.86 -2.21 -0.54
C LEU A 319 10.87 -3.31 -1.60
N TYR A 320 10.63 -4.56 -1.18
CA TYR A 320 10.62 -5.70 -2.09
C TYR A 320 9.66 -5.48 -3.27
N LEU A 321 8.41 -5.09 -3.01
CA LEU A 321 7.40 -4.86 -4.04
C LEU A 321 7.78 -3.75 -5.03
N GLN A 322 8.48 -2.71 -4.56
CA GLN A 322 8.97 -1.62 -5.40
C GLN A 322 10.15 -2.08 -6.28
N GLU A 323 11.07 -2.87 -5.73
CA GLU A 323 12.25 -3.37 -6.44
C GLU A 323 11.92 -4.50 -7.42
N SER A 324 10.95 -5.37 -7.10
CA SER A 324 10.40 -6.39 -8.00
C SER A 324 9.48 -5.83 -9.10
N GLN A 325 9.17 -4.54 -9.05
CA GLN A 325 8.17 -3.88 -9.92
C GLN A 325 6.79 -4.54 -9.87
N THR A 326 6.41 -5.16 -8.74
CA THR A 326 5.08 -5.74 -8.56
C THR A 326 4.02 -4.63 -8.67
N THR A 327 2.97 -4.85 -9.46
CA THR A 327 1.85 -3.91 -9.62
C THR A 327 0.57 -4.44 -9.03
N THR A 328 0.36 -5.76 -9.06
CA THR A 328 -0.93 -6.39 -8.77
C THR A 328 -0.81 -7.34 -7.57
N LEU A 329 -1.70 -7.19 -6.59
CA LEU A 329 -1.70 -7.94 -5.34
C LEU A 329 -3.05 -8.62 -5.10
N PHE A 330 -3.05 -9.96 -5.17
CA PHE A 330 -4.14 -10.77 -4.65
C PHE A 330 -3.90 -10.95 -3.14
N ILE A 331 -4.91 -10.71 -2.30
CA ILE A 331 -4.73 -10.68 -0.84
C ILE A 331 -5.78 -11.58 -0.16
N GLY A 332 -5.30 -12.47 0.69
CA GLY A 332 -6.09 -13.34 1.56
C GLY A 332 -5.46 -13.49 2.96
N GLY A 333 -6.02 -14.36 3.79
CA GLY A 333 -5.56 -14.65 5.14
C GLY A 333 -6.53 -14.23 6.24
N VAL A 334 -6.01 -13.92 7.42
CA VAL A 334 -6.80 -13.55 8.60
C VAL A 334 -6.22 -12.32 9.33
N ASN A 335 -7.00 -11.58 10.12
CA ASN A 335 -8.46 -11.49 10.05
C ASN A 335 -8.85 -10.61 8.83
N SER A 336 -9.91 -11.00 8.10
CA SER A 336 -10.39 -10.32 6.89
C SER A 336 -10.66 -8.83 7.10
N ASP A 337 -11.25 -8.47 8.25
CA ASP A 337 -11.60 -7.11 8.67
C ASP A 337 -10.49 -6.32 9.35
N GLN A 338 -9.31 -6.91 9.56
CA GLN A 338 -8.21 -6.28 10.31
C GLN A 338 -6.90 -6.30 9.53
N CYS A 339 -6.16 -7.40 9.55
CA CYS A 339 -4.83 -7.47 8.95
C CYS A 339 -4.91 -7.56 7.41
N VAL A 340 -5.87 -8.32 6.87
CA VAL A 340 -6.09 -8.41 5.42
C VAL A 340 -6.56 -7.06 4.88
N TRP A 341 -7.58 -6.45 5.50
CA TRP A 341 -8.04 -5.10 5.17
C TRP A 341 -6.93 -4.04 5.30
N GLY A 342 -6.12 -4.10 6.35
CA GLY A 342 -4.99 -3.20 6.57
C GLY A 342 -3.93 -3.27 5.46
N ASN A 343 -3.55 -4.49 5.04
CA ASN A 343 -2.65 -4.66 3.89
C ASN A 343 -3.29 -4.17 2.59
N LEU A 344 -4.59 -4.43 2.38
CA LEU A 344 -5.32 -3.99 1.19
C LEU A 344 -5.39 -2.46 1.09
N ILE A 345 -5.74 -1.77 2.17
CA ILE A 345 -5.92 -0.31 2.13
C ILE A 345 -4.58 0.43 2.00
N ASP A 346 -3.52 -0.05 2.66
CA ASP A 346 -2.17 0.52 2.46
C ASP A 346 -1.62 0.22 1.05
N ALA A 347 -1.91 -0.97 0.48
CA ALA A 347 -1.56 -1.29 -0.90
C ALA A 347 -2.29 -0.35 -1.89
N TYR A 348 -3.60 -0.14 -1.68
CA TYR A 348 -4.39 0.81 -2.46
C TYR A 348 -3.83 2.24 -2.35
N PHE A 349 -3.50 2.73 -1.14
CA PHE A 349 -2.90 4.06 -0.95
C PHE A 349 -1.50 4.19 -1.55
N LYS A 350 -0.75 3.10 -1.71
CA LYS A 350 0.52 3.06 -2.45
C LYS A 350 0.35 2.86 -3.97
N GLY A 351 -0.88 2.68 -4.44
CA GLY A 351 -1.22 2.59 -5.86
C GLY A 351 -1.09 1.20 -6.50
N PHE A 352 -1.04 0.13 -5.71
CA PHE A 352 -1.10 -1.24 -6.23
C PHE A 352 -2.53 -1.62 -6.69
N ASP A 353 -2.64 -2.50 -7.67
CA ASP A 353 -3.91 -3.10 -8.09
C ASP A 353 -4.30 -4.17 -7.05
N VAL A 354 -5.25 -3.85 -6.17
CA VAL A 354 -5.64 -4.75 -5.08
C VAL A 354 -6.81 -5.66 -5.47
N VAL A 355 -6.66 -6.96 -5.19
CA VAL A 355 -7.70 -7.98 -5.41
C VAL A 355 -7.94 -8.73 -4.11
N TYR A 356 -9.11 -8.55 -3.50
CA TYR A 356 -9.52 -9.30 -2.30
C TYR A 356 -10.01 -10.70 -2.70
N VAL A 357 -9.38 -11.75 -2.18
CA VAL A 357 -9.73 -13.14 -2.49
C VAL A 357 -10.63 -13.70 -1.39
N GLU A 358 -11.94 -13.67 -1.62
CA GLU A 358 -12.94 -13.70 -0.56
C GLU A 358 -13.09 -15.02 0.19
N ASP A 359 -12.70 -16.12 -0.45
CA ASP A 359 -12.70 -17.49 0.10
C ASP A 359 -11.33 -17.93 0.60
N CYS A 360 -10.27 -17.19 0.27
CA CYS A 360 -8.95 -17.28 0.92
C CYS A 360 -8.84 -16.38 2.16
N ALA A 361 -9.92 -15.72 2.57
CA ALA A 361 -9.97 -14.80 3.70
C ALA A 361 -10.99 -15.25 4.76
N GLY A 362 -10.82 -14.79 6.01
CA GLY A 362 -11.81 -15.02 7.06
C GLY A 362 -11.54 -14.29 8.37
N THR A 363 -12.54 -14.23 9.25
CA THR A 363 -12.44 -13.57 10.56
C THR A 363 -13.26 -14.30 11.63
N THR A 364 -13.01 -13.93 12.89
CA THR A 364 -13.86 -14.20 14.07
C THR A 364 -14.87 -13.09 14.34
N SER A 365 -14.75 -11.94 13.68
CA SER A 365 -15.68 -10.82 13.80
C SER A 365 -17.08 -11.15 13.25
N PRO A 366 -18.14 -10.42 13.65
CA PRO A 366 -19.47 -10.58 13.08
C PRO A 366 -19.50 -10.33 11.56
N TRP A 367 -20.43 -11.01 10.88
CA TRP A 367 -20.59 -11.01 9.41
C TRP A 367 -20.57 -9.62 8.74
N TYR A 368 -21.17 -8.60 9.37
CA TYR A 368 -21.20 -7.23 8.84
C TYR A 368 -19.81 -6.57 8.72
N ALA A 369 -18.81 -7.03 9.49
CA ALA A 369 -17.43 -6.56 9.34
C ALA A 369 -16.81 -7.07 8.03
N GLU A 370 -17.18 -8.28 7.60
CA GLU A 370 -16.72 -8.86 6.33
C GLU A 370 -17.49 -8.28 5.13
N GLU A 371 -18.77 -7.93 5.29
CA GLU A 371 -19.50 -7.16 4.27
C GLU A 371 -18.86 -5.79 4.02
N MET A 372 -18.46 -5.08 5.08
CA MET A 372 -17.75 -3.80 4.98
C MET A 372 -16.44 -3.95 4.17
N VAL A 373 -15.67 -5.01 4.42
CA VAL A 373 -14.46 -5.34 3.66
C VAL A 373 -14.77 -5.58 2.18
N ARG A 374 -15.72 -6.48 1.88
CA ARG A 374 -16.08 -6.84 0.49
C ARG A 374 -16.61 -5.62 -0.28
N TYR A 375 -17.47 -4.81 0.34
CA TYR A 375 -18.03 -3.59 -0.26
C TYR A 375 -16.95 -2.57 -0.63
N ASN A 376 -16.04 -2.25 0.29
CA ASN A 376 -15.00 -1.23 0.04
C ASN A 376 -13.85 -1.77 -0.83
N ALA A 377 -13.54 -3.07 -0.78
CA ALA A 377 -12.56 -3.69 -1.66
C ALA A 377 -13.01 -3.70 -3.14
N ASP A 378 -14.31 -3.89 -3.43
CA ASP A 378 -14.85 -3.71 -4.78
C ASP A 378 -14.74 -2.27 -5.26
N GLY A 379 -14.97 -1.28 -4.37
CA GLY A 379 -14.74 0.13 -4.71
C GLY A 379 -13.27 0.41 -5.10
N ASN A 380 -12.36 0.04 -4.20
CA ASN A 380 -10.92 0.35 -4.28
C ASN A 380 -10.15 -0.47 -5.32
N GLY A 381 -10.64 -1.65 -5.72
CA GLY A 381 -9.92 -2.58 -6.60
C GLY A 381 -10.82 -3.65 -7.21
N PHE A 382 -10.63 -4.90 -6.81
CA PHE A 382 -11.38 -6.04 -7.35
C PHE A 382 -11.73 -7.06 -6.26
N LEU A 383 -12.80 -7.81 -6.48
CA LEU A 383 -13.17 -9.00 -5.71
C LEU A 383 -12.96 -10.25 -6.56
N ALA A 384 -12.32 -11.29 -6.00
CA ALA A 384 -12.10 -12.57 -6.65
C ALA A 384 -12.49 -13.74 -5.74
N ASN A 385 -12.85 -14.88 -6.35
CA ASN A 385 -12.98 -16.18 -5.67
C ASN A 385 -11.90 -17.12 -6.21
N SER A 386 -11.19 -17.84 -5.34
CA SER A 386 -10.08 -18.72 -5.70
C SER A 386 -10.44 -19.69 -6.81
N THR A 387 -11.64 -20.29 -6.73
CA THR A 387 -12.13 -21.27 -7.71
C THR A 387 -12.13 -20.70 -9.11
N TYR A 388 -12.66 -19.49 -9.30
CA TYR A 388 -12.76 -18.85 -10.63
C TYR A 388 -11.40 -18.35 -11.15
N VAL A 389 -10.51 -17.91 -10.26
CA VAL A 389 -9.13 -17.55 -10.62
C VAL A 389 -8.37 -18.78 -11.11
N ILE A 390 -8.41 -19.88 -10.34
CA ILE A 390 -7.75 -21.15 -10.67
C ILE A 390 -8.32 -21.76 -11.96
N ASP A 391 -9.65 -21.73 -12.13
CA ASP A 391 -10.32 -22.18 -13.35
C ASP A 391 -9.89 -21.39 -14.58
N ALA A 392 -9.73 -20.08 -14.46
CA ALA A 392 -9.27 -19.23 -15.55
C ALA A 392 -7.80 -19.49 -15.88
N LEU A 393 -6.94 -19.60 -14.86
CA LEU A 393 -5.52 -19.94 -15.05
C LEU A 393 -5.33 -21.31 -15.71
N ASN A 394 -6.08 -22.32 -15.30
CA ASN A 394 -6.04 -23.66 -15.90
C ASN A 394 -6.47 -23.68 -17.38
N LYS A 395 -7.33 -22.75 -17.82
CA LYS A 395 -7.74 -22.58 -19.22
C LYS A 395 -6.72 -21.79 -20.07
N GLN A 396 -5.65 -21.28 -19.44
CA GLN A 396 -4.63 -20.40 -20.04
C GLN A 396 -3.20 -20.91 -19.76
N LYS A 397 -3.03 -22.23 -19.62
CA LYS A 397 -1.74 -22.93 -19.50
C LYS A 397 -1.16 -23.27 -20.88
#